data_AF-A0A497AA38-F1
#
_entry.id   AF-A0A497AA38-F1
#
_cell.length_a   1.000
_cell.length_b   1.000
_cell.length_c   1.000
_cell.angle_alpha   90.00
_cell.angle_beta   90.00
_cell.angle_gamma   90.00
#
_symmetry.space_group_name_H-M   'P 1'
#
loop_
_entity.id
_entity.type
_entity.pdbx_description
1 polymer ?
#
loop_
_entity_poly.entity_id
_entity_poly.type
_entity_poly.pdbx_seq_one_letter_code
_entity_poly.pdbx_strand_id
1 'polypeptide(L)'
;MNTELTITPNLLRRVGASGETITSGLCRALRETTFSNRMLIAPRRLDEIGKEQAAAFLGFLEAEDEGAVRERGRQLAFEGLGHRSILMMAEALRRACRESANPGDEALPALLEAAGRYVNALLEGYMAGREEDILREQERTREAYLRARRRQAGQA
;
A
#
# COMPACT_ATOMS: atom_id res chain seq x y z
N MET A 1 28.87 16.62 -7.66
CA MET A 1 28.90 15.26 -8.25
C MET A 1 27.58 14.60 -7.90
N ASN A 2 26.64 14.54 -8.85
CA ASN A 2 25.45 13.71 -8.70
C ASN A 2 25.86 12.29 -9.09
N THR A 3 26.24 11.50 -8.10
CA THR A 3 26.41 10.06 -8.30
C THR A 3 25.00 9.50 -8.46
N GLU A 4 24.62 9.07 -9.66
CA GLU A 4 23.39 8.30 -9.86
C GLU A 4 23.46 7.05 -8.99
N LEU A 5 22.74 7.09 -7.87
CA LEU A 5 22.61 6.01 -6.91
C LEU A 5 21.84 4.87 -7.57
N THR A 6 22.56 3.98 -8.25
CA THR A 6 21.97 2.87 -8.99
C THR A 6 21.81 1.67 -8.07
N ILE A 7 20.62 1.07 -8.04
CA ILE A 7 20.42 -0.20 -7.33
C ILE A 7 21.24 -1.28 -8.04
N THR A 8 22.21 -1.87 -7.34
CA THR A 8 23.07 -2.89 -7.94
C THR A 8 22.32 -4.23 -8.06
N PRO A 9 22.62 -5.07 -9.07
CA PRO A 9 22.04 -6.41 -9.19
C PRO A 9 22.26 -7.30 -7.96
N ASN A 10 23.37 -7.11 -7.24
CA ASN A 10 23.65 -7.85 -6.01
C ASN A 10 22.72 -7.41 -4.87
N LEU A 11 22.39 -6.11 -4.79
CA LEU A 11 21.42 -5.60 -3.82
C LEU A 11 20.01 -6.08 -4.16
N LEU A 12 19.60 -6.05 -5.43
CA LEU A 12 18.33 -6.63 -5.89
C LEU A 12 18.22 -8.10 -5.49
N ARG A 13 19.28 -8.89 -5.70
CA ARG A 13 19.31 -10.30 -5.30
C ARG A 13 19.21 -10.50 -3.79
N ARG A 14 19.84 -9.63 -2.98
CA ARG A 14 19.76 -9.69 -1.50
C ARG A 14 18.39 -9.30 -0.98
N VAL A 15 17.78 -8.26 -1.55
CA VAL A 15 16.42 -7.85 -1.19
C VAL A 15 15.42 -8.91 -1.64
N GLY A 16 15.60 -9.47 -2.84
CA GLY A 16 14.83 -10.62 -3.35
C GLY A 16 14.97 -11.87 -2.48
N ALA A 17 16.19 -12.19 -2.03
CA ALA A 17 16.45 -13.27 -1.06
C ALA A 17 15.82 -12.97 0.32
N SER A 18 15.60 -11.70 0.65
CA SER A 18 14.86 -11.27 1.83
C SER A 18 13.34 -11.24 1.61
N GLY A 19 12.85 -11.73 0.46
CA GLY A 19 11.44 -11.71 0.09
C GLY A 19 10.52 -12.40 1.10
N GLU A 20 10.98 -13.48 1.74
CA GLU A 20 10.24 -14.14 2.83
C GLU A 20 10.16 -13.27 4.09
N THR A 21 11.23 -12.55 4.43
CA THR A 21 11.27 -11.59 5.55
C THR A 21 10.34 -10.41 5.27
N ILE A 22 10.36 -9.86 4.06
CA ILE A 22 9.45 -8.79 3.63
C ILE A 22 8.00 -9.27 3.72
N THR A 23 7.71 -10.44 3.16
CA THR A 23 6.36 -11.02 3.16
C THR A 23 5.86 -11.25 4.59
N SER A 24 6.67 -11.88 5.45
CA SER A 24 6.28 -12.14 6.83
C SER A 24 6.08 -10.87 7.64
N GLY A 25 6.94 -9.85 7.45
CA GLY A 25 6.78 -8.53 8.04
C GLY A 25 5.48 -7.84 7.62
N LEU A 26 5.14 -7.89 6.33
CA LEU A 26 3.90 -7.33 5.79
C LEU A 26 2.65 -8.06 6.31
N CYS A 27 2.64 -9.40 6.27
CA CYS A 27 1.52 -10.19 6.79
C CYS A 27 1.31 -9.93 8.28
N ARG A 28 2.39 -9.84 9.06
CA ARG A 28 2.32 -9.48 10.48
C ARG A 28 1.72 -8.10 10.68
N ALA A 29 2.22 -7.08 9.96
CA ALA A 29 1.74 -5.72 10.04
C ALA A 29 0.22 -5.62 9.77
N LEU A 30 -0.25 -6.34 8.76
CA LEU A 30 -1.67 -6.39 8.39
C LEU A 30 -2.55 -7.08 9.43
N ARG A 31 -2.07 -8.19 10.01
CA ARG A 31 -2.80 -8.91 11.07
C ARG A 31 -2.96 -8.05 12.32
N GLU A 32 -1.92 -7.32 12.71
CA GLU A 32 -1.93 -6.41 13.87
C GLU A 32 -2.94 -5.26 13.70
N THR A 33 -3.34 -4.93 12.47
CA THR A 33 -4.30 -3.87 12.15
C THR A 33 -5.64 -4.37 11.63
N THR A 34 -5.95 -5.67 11.75
CA THR A 34 -7.17 -6.29 11.21
C THR A 34 -8.45 -5.51 11.58
N PHE A 35 -8.57 -5.08 12.84
CA PHE A 35 -9.73 -4.34 13.35
C PHE A 35 -9.77 -2.86 12.95
N SER A 36 -8.74 -2.36 12.28
CA SER A 36 -8.68 -0.98 11.76
C SER A 36 -9.10 -0.88 10.29
N ASN A 37 -9.49 -2.00 9.67
CA ASN A 37 -9.95 -2.04 8.29
C ASN A 37 -11.42 -1.62 8.18
N ARG A 38 -11.75 -0.98 7.06
CA ARG A 38 -13.10 -0.46 6.79
C ARG A 38 -14.10 -1.59 6.54
N MET A 39 -13.65 -2.62 5.84
CA MET A 39 -14.40 -3.85 5.64
C MET A 39 -13.79 -4.96 6.50
N LEU A 40 -14.61 -5.95 6.85
CA LEU A 40 -14.10 -7.14 7.52
C LEU A 40 -13.32 -7.95 6.49
N ILE A 41 -12.02 -7.69 6.40
CA ILE A 41 -11.09 -8.44 5.57
C ILE A 41 -10.74 -9.73 6.33
N ALA A 42 -11.03 -10.87 5.72
CA ALA A 42 -10.68 -12.16 6.31
C ALA A 42 -9.17 -12.26 6.55
N PRO A 43 -8.69 -12.87 7.66
CA PRO A 43 -7.26 -13.00 7.95
C PRO A 43 -6.46 -13.63 6.80
N ARG A 44 -7.04 -14.62 6.12
CA ARG A 44 -6.42 -15.23 4.93
C ARG A 44 -6.19 -14.22 3.80
N ARG A 45 -7.15 -13.32 3.56
CA ARG A 45 -7.01 -12.27 2.54
C ARG A 45 -5.93 -11.27 2.93
N LEU A 46 -5.77 -10.94 4.22
CA LEU A 46 -4.66 -10.11 4.69
C LEU A 46 -3.30 -10.74 4.39
N ASP A 47 -3.18 -12.06 4.53
CA ASP A 47 -1.94 -12.76 4.17
C ASP A 47 -1.68 -12.73 2.66
N GLU A 48 -2.73 -12.87 1.84
CA GLU A 48 -2.63 -12.75 0.39
C GLU A 48 -2.21 -11.33 -0.02
N ILE A 49 -2.81 -10.30 0.60
CA ILE A 49 -2.42 -8.89 0.39
C ILE A 49 -0.94 -8.69 0.74
N GLY A 50 -0.46 -9.23 1.88
CA GLY A 50 0.94 -9.13 2.28
C GLY A 50 1.90 -9.75 1.25
N LYS A 51 1.55 -10.91 0.69
CA LYS A 51 2.33 -11.58 -0.37
C LYS A 51 2.30 -10.81 -1.69
N GLU A 52 1.12 -10.38 -2.13
CA GLU A 52 0.96 -9.56 -3.33
C GLU A 52 1.76 -8.26 -3.23
N GLN A 53 1.77 -7.65 -2.04
CA GLN A 53 2.49 -6.42 -1.78
C GLN A 53 4.02 -6.61 -1.78
N ALA A 54 4.51 -7.72 -1.22
CA ALA A 54 5.93 -8.07 -1.30
C ALA A 54 6.36 -8.28 -2.77
N ALA A 55 5.56 -9.01 -3.55
CA ALA A 55 5.83 -9.24 -4.96
C ALA A 55 5.80 -7.93 -5.77
N ALA A 56 4.81 -7.06 -5.54
CA ALA A 56 4.71 -5.76 -6.20
C ALA A 56 5.90 -4.85 -5.86
N PHE A 57 6.39 -4.88 -4.62
CA PHE A 57 7.58 -4.13 -4.23
C PHE A 57 8.83 -4.63 -4.94
N LEU A 58 9.05 -5.95 -4.97
CA LEU A 58 10.20 -6.54 -5.66
C LEU A 58 10.17 -6.24 -7.17
N GLY A 59 8.99 -6.36 -7.79
CA GLY A 59 8.82 -6.01 -9.21
C GLY A 59 9.05 -4.52 -9.48
N PHE A 60 8.68 -3.63 -8.56
CA PHE A 60 8.99 -2.20 -8.69
C PHE A 60 10.48 -1.90 -8.64
N LEU A 61 11.26 -2.64 -7.83
CA LEU A 61 12.72 -2.43 -7.80
C LEU A 61 13.40 -2.75 -9.14
N GLU A 62 12.75 -3.51 -10.02
CA GLU A 62 13.24 -3.84 -11.36
C GLU A 62 12.67 -2.91 -12.44
N ALA A 63 11.36 -2.65 -12.40
CA ALA A 63 10.65 -1.92 -13.45
C ALA A 63 10.51 -0.41 -13.21
N GLU A 64 10.62 0.02 -11.95
CA GLU A 64 10.39 1.39 -11.49
C GLU A 64 9.05 2.02 -11.93
N ASP A 65 8.04 1.19 -12.18
CA ASP A 65 6.71 1.65 -12.62
C ASP A 65 5.87 2.17 -11.44
N GLU A 66 6.00 3.46 -11.14
CA GLU A 66 5.18 4.13 -10.12
C GLU A 66 3.68 4.14 -10.47
N GLY A 67 3.32 4.06 -11.76
CA GLY A 67 1.92 4.00 -12.22
C GLY A 67 1.22 2.74 -11.72
N ALA A 68 1.88 1.58 -11.88
CA ALA A 68 1.41 0.31 -11.35
C ALA A 68 1.29 0.34 -9.81
N VAL A 69 2.23 1.01 -9.13
CA VAL A 69 2.20 1.14 -7.66
C VAL A 69 1.03 2.02 -7.19
N ARG A 70 0.75 3.14 -7.87
CA ARG A 70 -0.44 3.97 -7.61
C ARG A 70 -1.73 3.18 -7.81
N GLU A 71 -1.82 2.41 -8.90
CA GLU A 71 -2.98 1.57 -9.15
C GLU A 71 -3.19 0.52 -8.05
N ARG A 72 -2.11 -0.12 -7.60
CA ARG A 72 -2.17 -1.04 -6.46
C ARG A 72 -2.68 -0.34 -5.20
N GLY A 73 -2.22 0.88 -4.92
CA GLY A 73 -2.71 1.69 -3.81
C GLY A 73 -4.23 1.90 -3.86
N ARG A 74 -4.76 2.26 -5.04
CA ARG A 74 -6.20 2.41 -5.27
C ARG A 74 -6.96 1.11 -5.00
N GLN A 75 -6.46 -0.02 -5.50
CA GLN A 75 -7.09 -1.33 -5.28
C GLN A 75 -7.17 -1.68 -3.80
N LEU A 76 -6.11 -1.45 -3.02
CA LEU A 76 -6.12 -1.69 -1.58
C LEU A 76 -7.18 -0.84 -0.85
N ALA A 77 -7.39 0.41 -1.28
CA ALA A 77 -8.47 1.24 -0.76
C ALA A 77 -9.85 0.63 -1.05
N PHE A 78 -10.09 0.18 -2.29
CA PHE A 78 -11.34 -0.47 -2.70
C PHE A 78 -11.58 -1.83 -2.01
N GLU A 79 -10.52 -2.58 -1.71
CA GLU A 79 -10.59 -3.81 -0.90
C GLU A 79 -10.95 -3.52 0.58
N GLY A 80 -11.07 -2.25 0.96
CA GLY A 80 -11.48 -1.83 2.31
C GLY A 80 -10.33 -1.80 3.30
N LEU A 81 -9.08 -1.81 2.83
CA LEU A 81 -7.91 -1.71 3.69
C LEU A 81 -7.92 -0.39 4.45
N GLY A 82 -7.66 -0.44 5.75
CA GLY A 82 -7.64 0.73 6.61
C GLY A 82 -6.37 1.57 6.48
N HIS A 83 -6.50 2.86 6.77
CA HIS A 83 -5.38 3.82 6.82
C HIS A 83 -4.24 3.36 7.76
N ARG A 84 -4.58 2.74 8.90
CA ARG A 84 -3.57 2.18 9.80
C ARG A 84 -2.81 1.01 9.18
N SER A 85 -3.52 0.14 8.45
CA SER A 85 -2.94 -1.03 7.79
C SER A 85 -1.96 -0.63 6.69
N ILE A 86 -2.32 0.33 5.84
CA ILE A 86 -1.43 0.81 4.76
C ILE A 86 -0.18 1.50 5.33
N LEU A 87 -0.31 2.27 6.41
CA LEU A 87 0.84 2.91 7.09
C LEU A 87 1.76 1.88 7.75
N MET A 88 1.21 0.85 8.40
CA MET A 88 2.00 -0.22 9.01
C MET A 88 2.72 -1.06 7.95
N MET A 89 2.11 -1.32 6.80
CA MET A 89 2.80 -1.95 5.67
C MET A 89 3.95 -1.10 5.14
N ALA A 90 3.73 0.20 4.96
CA ALA A 90 4.77 1.13 4.52
C ALA A 90 5.98 1.13 5.48
N GLU A 91 5.74 1.13 6.78
CA GLU A 91 6.82 1.06 7.77
C GLU A 91 7.51 -0.32 7.78
N ALA A 92 6.75 -1.41 7.64
CA ALA A 92 7.32 -2.75 7.53
C ALA A 92 8.25 -2.88 6.31
N LEU A 93 7.88 -2.31 5.15
CA LEU A 93 8.72 -2.26 3.96
C LEU A 93 10.00 -1.45 4.19
N ARG A 94 9.89 -0.24 4.76
CA ARG A 94 11.06 0.58 5.08
C ARG A 94 12.01 -0.12 6.05
N ARG A 95 11.47 -0.80 7.06
CA ARG A 95 12.24 -1.60 8.02
C ARG A 95 12.96 -2.74 7.33
N ALA A 96 12.27 -3.52 6.51
CA ALA A 96 12.88 -4.63 5.79
C ALA A 96 14.02 -4.17 4.86
N CYS A 97 13.85 -3.02 4.18
CA CYS A 97 14.93 -2.44 3.37
C CYS A 97 16.17 -2.10 4.21
N ARG A 98 15.98 -1.46 5.37
CA ARG A 98 17.08 -1.14 6.30
C ARG A 98 17.78 -2.40 6.83
N GLU A 99 17.02 -3.45 7.15
CA GLU A 99 17.56 -4.71 7.68
C GLU A 99 18.23 -5.58 6.62
N SER A 100 17.85 -5.44 5.34
CA SER A 100 18.42 -6.21 4.23
C SER A 100 19.85 -5.79 3.84
N ALA A 101 20.25 -4.57 4.22
CA ALA A 101 21.55 -4.00 3.89
C ALA A 101 22.51 -4.07 5.08
N ASN A 102 23.81 -4.22 4.79
CA ASN A 102 24.82 -4.13 5.83
C ASN A 102 25.16 -2.65 6.10
N PRO A 103 25.56 -2.29 7.33
CA PRO A 103 26.13 -0.98 7.59
C PRO A 103 27.34 -0.74 6.67
N GLY A 104 27.27 0.27 5.80
CA GLY A 104 28.34 0.60 4.84
C GLY A 104 28.12 0.08 3.41
N ASP A 105 26.97 -0.52 3.12
CA ASP A 105 26.60 -0.84 1.73
C ASP A 105 26.36 0.45 0.92
N GLU A 106 27.23 0.75 -0.06
CA GLU A 106 27.15 1.97 -0.87
C GLU A 106 25.82 2.08 -1.64
N ALA A 107 25.13 0.96 -1.87
CA ALA A 107 23.84 0.93 -2.54
C ALA A 107 22.63 1.06 -1.59
N LEU A 108 22.85 1.14 -0.27
CA LEU A 108 21.78 1.37 0.71
C LEU A 108 21.01 2.67 0.47
N PRO A 109 21.65 3.84 0.21
CA PRO A 109 20.91 5.06 -0.07
C PRO A 109 19.97 4.92 -1.28
N ALA A 110 20.41 4.24 -2.35
CA ALA A 110 19.61 3.97 -3.54
C ALA A 110 18.36 3.13 -3.22
N LEU A 111 18.52 2.07 -2.42
CA LEU A 111 17.40 1.22 -2.00
C LEU A 111 16.41 1.96 -1.10
N LEU A 112 16.88 2.78 -0.16
CA LEU A 112 16.00 3.56 0.70
C LEU A 112 15.24 4.62 -0.10
N GLU A 113 15.88 5.22 -1.10
CA GLU A 113 15.23 6.15 -2.02
C GLU A 113 14.15 5.46 -2.86
N ALA A 114 14.45 4.29 -3.45
CA ALA A 114 13.48 3.50 -4.20
C ALA A 114 12.30 3.03 -3.32
N ALA A 115 12.57 2.56 -2.10
CA ALA A 115 11.53 2.24 -1.13
C ALA A 115 10.68 3.46 -0.77
N GLY A 116 11.31 4.65 -0.68
CA GLY A 116 10.62 5.92 -0.49
C GLY A 116 9.66 6.25 -1.64
N ARG A 117 10.15 6.18 -2.89
CA ARG A 117 9.32 6.39 -4.10
C ARG A 117 8.15 5.41 -4.16
N TYR A 118 8.42 4.12 -3.93
CA TYR A 118 7.39 3.09 -3.88
C TYR A 118 6.30 3.41 -2.84
N VAL A 119 6.69 3.70 -1.60
CA VAL A 119 5.74 3.99 -0.53
C VAL A 119 4.92 5.24 -0.84
N ASN A 120 5.54 6.29 -1.39
CA ASN A 120 4.82 7.51 -1.75
C ASN A 120 3.79 7.26 -2.84
N ALA A 121 4.19 6.60 -3.94
CA ALA A 121 3.27 6.23 -5.02
C ALA A 121 2.11 5.36 -4.51
N LEU A 122 2.39 4.40 -3.62
CA LEU A 122 1.38 3.53 -3.04
C LEU A 122 0.38 4.32 -2.19
N LEU A 123 0.86 5.24 -1.35
CA LEU A 123 0.03 6.07 -0.49
C LEU A 123 -0.79 7.09 -1.29
N GLU A 124 -0.22 7.69 -2.34
CA GLU A 124 -0.95 8.55 -3.28
C GLU A 124 -2.12 7.81 -3.92
N GLY A 125 -1.85 6.61 -4.45
CA GLY A 125 -2.88 5.74 -5.02
C GLY A 125 -3.96 5.39 -4.00
N TYR A 126 -3.57 5.00 -2.79
CA TYR A 126 -4.50 4.72 -1.71
C TYR A 126 -5.37 5.93 -1.37
N MET A 127 -4.80 7.12 -1.22
CA MET A 127 -5.55 8.34 -0.92
C MET A 127 -6.55 8.68 -2.03
N ALA A 128 -6.15 8.57 -3.30
CA ALA A 128 -7.05 8.79 -4.43
C ALA A 128 -8.22 7.79 -4.42
N GLY A 129 -7.96 6.50 -4.21
CA GLY A 129 -9.01 5.48 -4.10
C GLY A 129 -9.96 5.74 -2.93
N ARG A 130 -9.44 6.19 -1.78
CA ARG A 130 -10.24 6.59 -0.62
C ARG A 130 -11.13 7.79 -0.91
N GLU A 131 -10.61 8.80 -1.62
CA GLU A 131 -11.37 9.98 -2.02
C GLU A 131 -12.51 9.61 -2.96
N GLU A 132 -12.25 8.77 -3.96
CA GLU A 132 -13.28 8.26 -4.87
C GLU A 132 -14.40 7.53 -4.12
N ASP A 133 -14.06 6.67 -3.16
CA ASP A 133 -15.04 5.97 -2.33
C ASP A 133 -15.91 6.94 -1.51
N ILE A 134 -15.29 7.95 -0.88
CA ILE A 134 -15.99 8.94 -0.08
C ILE A 134 -16.98 9.71 -0.95
N LEU A 135 -16.57 10.15 -2.14
CA LEU A 135 -17.44 10.87 -3.07
C LEU A 135 -18.63 10.01 -3.51
N ARG A 136 -18.40 8.72 -3.81
CA ARG A 136 -19.48 7.78 -4.17
C ARG A 136 -20.48 7.60 -3.04
N GLU A 137 -20.02 7.53 -1.79
CA GLU A 137 -20.89 7.38 -0.62
C GLU A 137 -21.68 8.65 -0.29
N GLN A 138 -21.06 9.81 -0.46
CA GLN A 138 -21.73 11.10 -0.31
C GLN A 138 -22.88 11.23 -1.33
N GLU A 139 -22.66 10.84 -2.58
CA GLU A 139 -23.71 10.89 -3.59
C GLU A 139 -24.86 9.92 -3.29
N ARG A 140 -24.55 8.68 -2.89
CA ARG A 140 -25.57 7.71 -2.47
C ARG A 140 -26.42 8.23 -1.29
N THR A 141 -25.77 8.87 -0.32
CA THR A 141 -26.43 9.46 0.84
C THR A 141 -27.33 10.61 0.42
N ARG A 142 -26.84 11.49 -0.45
CA ARG A 142 -27.60 12.61 -1.02
C ARG A 142 -28.84 12.13 -1.74
N GLU A 143 -28.72 11.15 -2.62
CA GLU A 143 -29.87 10.60 -3.34
C GLU A 143 -30.89 9.96 -2.40
N ALA A 144 -30.43 9.18 -1.42
CA ALA A 144 -31.30 8.54 -0.44
C ALA A 144 -32.10 9.58 0.37
N TYR A 145 -31.44 10.66 0.80
CA TYR A 145 -32.05 11.78 1.47
C TYR A 145 -33.13 12.45 0.59
N LEU A 146 -32.82 12.76 -0.67
CA LEU A 146 -33.78 13.36 -1.60
C LEU A 146 -35.00 12.45 -1.84
N ARG A 147 -34.78 11.13 -1.98
CA ARG A 147 -35.86 10.13 -2.10
C ARG A 147 -36.73 10.05 -0.86
N ALA A 148 -36.16 10.16 0.34
CA ALA A 148 -36.92 10.18 1.58
C ALA A 148 -37.76 11.46 1.72
N ARG A 149 -37.17 12.62 1.40
CA ARG A 149 -37.85 13.92 1.47
C ARG A 149 -39.04 14.01 0.50
N ARG A 150 -38.88 13.51 -0.74
CA ARG A 150 -39.98 13.44 -1.71
C ARG A 150 -41.14 12.55 -1.23
N ARG A 151 -40.84 11.43 -0.57
CA ARG A 151 -41.87 10.54 0.00
C ARG A 151 -42.66 11.21 1.12
N GLN A 152 -42.00 11.96 1.99
CA GLN A 152 -42.68 12.74 3.04
C GLN A 152 -43.55 13.87 2.47
N ALA A 153 -43.08 14.56 1.42
CA ALA A 153 -43.84 15.65 0.79
C ALA A 153 -45.04 15.18 -0.03
N GLY A 154 -45.05 13.93 -0.52
CA GLY A 154 -46.20 13.34 -1.23
C GLY A 154 -47.19 12.60 -0.32
N GLN A 155 -46.94 12.55 0.98
CA GLN A 155 -47.83 11.99 2.01
C GLN A 155 -48.54 13.09 2.83
N ALA A 156 -48.29 14.36 2.51
CA ALA A 156 -48.97 15.54 3.05
C ALA A 156 -49.95 16.10 2.02
#